data_AF-A0A5K1K1H5-F1
#
_entry.id   AF-A0A5K1K1H5-F1
#
_cell.length_a   1.000
_cell.length_b   1.000
_cell.length_c   1.000
_cell.angle_alpha   90.00
_cell.angle_beta   90.00
_cell.angle_gamma   90.00
#
_symmetry.space_group_name_H-M   'P 1'
#
loop_
_entity.id
_entity.type
_entity.pdbx_description
1 polymer ?
#
loop_
_entity_poly.entity_id
_entity_poly.type
_entity_poly.pdbx_seq_one_letter_code
_entity_poly.pdbx_strand_id
1 'polypeptide(L)'
;MLPTQPSAAGLLAFRLSPDNFKAYIAQSRKCPLGYRVQSDADIDSAKSQSVIVRGFDPHAVAAIKAANDGPGTVLQATYHLGKEMLTVIWQVEGILHIPSEHWRLALKTRLCGVYDSLTGTLYEVKVQAKPVELLLISQAALPRYLAQHEYMRDWKRLEPAPPPPGNSLDPLAQAQATWHLLSPVQDEHWPRYSAHRRNAEWDLALMRQRESLSLTVPPFLDKIKDGVETVLKRTSLSADEQAVVADGILPQALEVWDDGSDGVYVCPSFTFPVTICVLTFLQTSYMHRGASWMRHPTPARRRNGPPSTLDVFVHYPSPCNVRILYRLHDPAPTPSPESQTFRIRSRNTHPQHGVDGWRLLFEMDISQVPKRTRRGGKDVERRTWGLTSADALGVHDALFGTAEAADSVGAKVSVLDAMLLVLAAVGFHMELRKAGADEGARVWDEDRFAYWEGPNWKLGKLEWIGGNLRTVCGAPLRGDKLAKEEVVEDDSD
;
A
#
# COMPACT_ATOMS: atom_id res chain seq x y z
N MET A 1 -17.29 -2.00 -45.22
CA MET A 1 -16.45 -0.86 -44.78
C MET A 1 -15.48 -1.38 -43.73
N LEU A 2 -14.18 -1.19 -43.91
CA LEU A 2 -13.17 -1.55 -42.91
C LEU A 2 -13.17 -0.47 -41.80
N PRO A 3 -13.15 -0.84 -40.51
CA PRO A 3 -13.11 0.15 -39.44
C PRO A 3 -11.82 0.97 -39.52
N THR A 4 -11.97 2.29 -39.46
CA THR A 4 -10.88 3.27 -39.39
C THR A 4 -9.98 2.94 -38.20
N GLN A 5 -8.68 2.79 -38.44
CA GLN A 5 -7.74 2.48 -37.35
C GLN A 5 -7.80 3.58 -36.28
N PRO A 6 -7.91 3.21 -34.98
CA PRO A 6 -7.81 4.19 -33.90
C PRO A 6 -6.45 4.89 -33.96
N SER A 7 -6.42 6.20 -33.69
CA SER A 7 -5.16 6.94 -33.70
C SER A 7 -4.17 6.30 -32.73
N ALA A 8 -2.95 6.01 -33.18
CA ALA A 8 -1.92 5.34 -32.39
C ALA A 8 -1.64 6.07 -31.05
N ALA A 9 -1.82 7.39 -31.01
CA ALA A 9 -1.66 8.22 -29.82
C ALA A 9 -2.67 7.90 -28.69
N GLY A 10 -3.89 7.45 -29.03
CA GLY A 10 -4.90 7.06 -28.04
C GLY A 10 -4.56 5.75 -27.34
N LEU A 11 -4.09 4.74 -28.10
CA LEU A 11 -3.71 3.43 -27.57
C LEU A 11 -2.43 3.46 -26.73
N LEU A 12 -1.47 4.33 -27.10
CA LEU A 12 -0.24 4.53 -26.34
C LEU A 12 -0.50 5.05 -24.91
N ALA A 13 -1.57 5.82 -24.69
CA ALA A 13 -1.96 6.30 -23.36
C ALA A 13 -2.50 5.19 -22.44
N PHE A 14 -3.03 4.11 -23.03
CA PHE A 14 -3.38 2.86 -22.32
C PHE A 14 -2.20 1.87 -22.29
N ARG A 15 -1.02 2.29 -22.75
CA ARG A 15 0.22 1.48 -22.80
C ARG A 15 0.10 0.20 -23.63
N LEU A 16 -0.82 0.15 -24.58
CA LEU A 16 -0.91 -0.95 -25.53
C LEU A 16 -0.16 -0.54 -26.80
N SER A 17 0.83 -1.33 -27.20
CA SER A 17 1.36 -1.21 -28.57
C SER A 17 0.21 -1.51 -29.55
N PRO A 18 0.18 -0.91 -30.74
CA PRO A 18 -0.87 -1.18 -31.73
C PRO A 18 -1.04 -2.68 -32.04
N ASP A 19 0.06 -3.43 -32.02
CA ASP A 19 0.06 -4.88 -32.25
C ASP A 19 -0.45 -5.67 -31.04
N ASN A 20 -0.07 -5.28 -29.82
CA ASN A 20 -0.60 -5.88 -28.59
C ASN A 20 -2.10 -5.61 -28.47
N PHE A 21 -2.55 -4.40 -28.82
CA PHE A 21 -3.97 -4.07 -28.87
C PHE A 21 -4.69 -4.96 -29.88
N LYS A 22 -4.23 -5.04 -31.14
CA LYS A 22 -4.83 -5.90 -32.15
C LYS A 22 -4.86 -7.38 -31.75
N ALA A 23 -3.78 -7.88 -31.15
CA ALA A 23 -3.71 -9.25 -30.64
C ALA A 23 -4.71 -9.47 -29.49
N TYR A 24 -4.81 -8.53 -28.56
CA TYR A 24 -5.79 -8.55 -27.47
C TYR A 24 -7.23 -8.47 -28.00
N ILE A 25 -7.54 -7.58 -28.96
CA ILE A 25 -8.85 -7.51 -29.64
C ILE A 25 -9.16 -8.87 -30.29
N ALA A 26 -8.22 -9.44 -31.03
CA ALA A 26 -8.41 -10.71 -31.72
C ALA A 26 -8.63 -11.86 -30.72
N GLN A 27 -7.96 -11.82 -29.57
CA GLN A 27 -8.08 -12.81 -28.51
C GLN A 27 -9.39 -12.66 -27.73
N SER A 28 -9.78 -11.45 -27.32
CA SER A 28 -11.02 -11.15 -26.60
C SER A 28 -12.26 -11.46 -27.44
N ARG A 29 -12.16 -11.34 -28.76
CA ARG A 29 -13.21 -11.78 -29.70
C ARG A 29 -13.29 -13.29 -29.89
N LYS A 30 -12.17 -14.03 -29.72
CA LYS A 30 -12.10 -15.50 -29.87
C LYS A 30 -12.50 -16.24 -28.60
N CYS A 31 -12.07 -15.73 -27.45
CA CYS A 31 -12.54 -16.14 -26.14
C CYS A 31 -13.25 -14.93 -25.54
N PRO A 32 -14.59 -14.81 -25.69
CA PRO A 32 -15.35 -13.96 -24.79
C PRO A 32 -14.87 -14.35 -23.40
N LEU A 33 -14.23 -13.41 -22.69
CA LEU A 33 -13.59 -13.67 -21.41
C LEU A 33 -14.53 -14.59 -20.61
N GLY A 34 -14.04 -15.76 -20.21
CA GLY A 34 -14.84 -16.89 -19.69
C GLY A 34 -15.61 -16.61 -18.40
N TYR A 35 -15.83 -15.34 -18.07
CA TYR A 35 -16.87 -14.88 -17.17
C TYR A 35 -18.18 -15.50 -17.64
N ARG A 36 -18.64 -16.50 -16.88
CA ARG A 36 -20.05 -16.87 -16.88
C ARG A 36 -20.79 -15.57 -16.62
N VAL A 37 -21.34 -14.97 -17.67
CA VAL A 37 -22.50 -14.12 -17.57
C VAL A 37 -23.47 -14.97 -16.76
N GLN A 38 -23.61 -14.66 -15.46
CA GLN A 38 -24.73 -15.14 -14.68
C GLN A 38 -25.92 -14.82 -15.57
N SER A 39 -26.60 -15.85 -16.09
CA SER A 39 -27.49 -15.66 -17.24
C SER A 39 -28.46 -14.53 -16.89
N ASP A 40 -28.39 -13.44 -17.66
CA ASP A 40 -29.21 -12.24 -17.45
C ASP A 40 -30.72 -12.55 -17.52
N ALA A 41 -31.07 -13.77 -17.94
CA ALA A 41 -32.42 -14.33 -18.00
C ALA A 41 -33.20 -14.25 -16.67
N ASP A 42 -32.54 -14.24 -15.51
CA ASP A 42 -33.21 -14.15 -14.20
C ASP A 42 -33.17 -12.74 -13.58
N ILE A 43 -32.67 -11.73 -14.31
CA ILE A 43 -32.49 -10.40 -13.75
C ILE A 43 -33.73 -9.53 -14.01
N ASP A 44 -34.40 -9.17 -12.92
CA ASP A 44 -35.52 -8.22 -12.93
C ASP A 44 -35.09 -6.86 -13.49
N SER A 45 -35.57 -6.54 -14.71
CA SER A 45 -35.31 -5.26 -15.38
C SER A 45 -35.72 -4.05 -14.54
N ALA A 46 -36.69 -4.20 -13.62
CA ALA A 46 -37.11 -3.15 -12.70
C ALA A 46 -36.04 -2.80 -11.64
N LYS A 47 -34.99 -3.61 -11.52
CA LYS A 47 -33.83 -3.39 -10.64
C LYS A 47 -32.57 -3.00 -11.40
N SER A 48 -32.70 -2.66 -12.69
CA SER A 48 -31.60 -2.21 -13.52
C SER A 48 -31.54 -0.67 -13.56
N GLN A 49 -30.33 -0.14 -13.47
CA GLN A 49 -30.01 1.29 -13.53
C GLN A 49 -29.13 1.52 -14.75
N SER A 50 -29.52 2.47 -15.62
CA SER A 50 -28.67 2.90 -16.73
C SER A 50 -27.44 3.63 -16.21
N VAL A 51 -26.27 3.31 -16.76
CA VAL A 51 -24.97 3.91 -16.46
C VAL A 51 -24.39 4.50 -17.75
N ILE A 52 -23.95 5.75 -17.69
CA ILE A 52 -23.25 6.43 -18.78
C ILE A 52 -21.80 6.65 -18.36
N VAL A 53 -20.86 6.17 -19.17
CA VAL A 53 -19.43 6.35 -18.94
C VAL A 53 -18.88 7.39 -19.91
N ARG A 54 -18.27 8.46 -19.38
CA ARG A 54 -17.66 9.57 -20.13
C ARG A 54 -16.15 9.54 -19.97
N GLY A 55 -15.40 10.00 -20.97
CA GLY A 55 -13.95 10.12 -20.84
C GLY A 55 -13.55 11.30 -19.94
N PHE A 56 -12.66 11.08 -18.97
CA PHE A 56 -12.10 12.15 -18.13
C PHE A 56 -11.14 13.06 -18.93
N ASP A 57 -10.36 12.48 -19.83
CA ASP A 57 -9.35 13.17 -20.63
C ASP A 57 -9.50 12.89 -22.13
N PRO A 58 -8.78 13.62 -23.00
CA PRO A 58 -8.84 13.39 -24.45
C PRO A 58 -8.52 11.95 -24.86
N HIS A 59 -7.66 11.25 -24.12
CA HIS A 59 -7.32 9.85 -24.40
C HIS A 59 -8.48 8.90 -24.09
N ALA A 60 -9.14 9.04 -22.95
CA ALA A 60 -10.34 8.28 -22.61
C ALA A 60 -11.48 8.57 -23.60
N VAL A 61 -11.68 9.83 -23.99
CA VAL A 61 -12.66 10.20 -25.03
C VAL A 61 -12.34 9.55 -26.37
N ALA A 62 -11.07 9.51 -26.76
CA ALA A 62 -10.63 8.87 -27.99
C ALA A 62 -10.87 7.34 -27.96
N ALA A 63 -10.59 6.69 -26.82
CA ALA A 63 -10.88 5.25 -26.65
C ALA A 63 -12.38 4.94 -26.76
N ILE A 64 -13.23 5.77 -26.15
CA ILE A 64 -14.70 5.61 -26.25
C ILE A 64 -15.19 5.77 -27.70
N LYS A 65 -14.70 6.80 -28.41
CA LYS A 65 -15.06 7.01 -29.82
C LYS A 65 -14.64 5.83 -30.70
N ALA A 66 -13.44 5.30 -30.46
CA ALA A 66 -12.93 4.14 -31.18
C ALA A 66 -13.77 2.88 -30.92
N ALA A 67 -14.18 2.65 -29.67
CA ALA A 67 -15.02 1.51 -29.30
C ALA A 67 -16.45 1.60 -29.88
N ASN A 68 -16.97 2.81 -30.04
CA ASN A 68 -18.31 3.05 -30.61
C ASN A 68 -18.36 3.03 -32.15
N ASP A 69 -17.23 2.78 -32.85
CA ASP A 69 -17.11 2.89 -34.31
C ASP A 69 -17.66 4.22 -34.87
N GLY A 70 -17.57 5.34 -34.13
CA GLY A 70 -18.29 6.56 -34.50
C GLY A 70 -18.11 7.79 -33.58
N PRO A 71 -18.98 8.82 -33.71
CA PRO A 71 -18.88 10.07 -32.96
C PRO A 71 -19.32 9.98 -31.50
N GLY A 72 -19.82 8.81 -31.06
CA GLY A 72 -20.31 8.60 -29.70
C GLY A 72 -19.23 8.92 -28.67
N THR A 73 -19.53 9.85 -27.76
CA THR A 73 -18.61 10.32 -26.71
C THR A 73 -18.81 9.63 -25.36
N VAL A 74 -19.73 8.67 -25.30
CA VAL A 74 -20.09 7.94 -24.08
C VAL A 74 -20.25 6.45 -24.34
N LEU A 75 -20.00 5.63 -23.32
CA LEU A 75 -20.40 4.23 -23.29
C LEU A 75 -21.66 4.08 -22.45
N GLN A 76 -22.52 3.15 -22.85
CA GLN A 76 -23.68 2.74 -22.06
C GLN A 76 -23.38 1.42 -21.40
N ALA A 77 -23.68 1.33 -20.11
CA ALA A 77 -23.63 0.12 -19.32
C ALA A 77 -24.89 0.04 -18.45
N THR A 78 -25.14 -1.13 -17.88
CA THR A 78 -26.25 -1.35 -16.97
C THR A 78 -25.71 -1.81 -15.63
N TYR A 79 -26.20 -1.22 -14.55
CA TYR A 79 -25.90 -1.64 -13.19
C TYR A 79 -27.15 -2.22 -12.55
N HIS A 80 -27.03 -3.41 -11.96
CA HIS A 80 -28.13 -4.01 -11.23
C HIS A 80 -28.01 -3.70 -9.74
N LEU A 81 -29.12 -3.26 -9.13
CA LEU A 81 -29.16 -2.94 -7.71
C LEU A 81 -28.73 -4.15 -6.87
N GLY A 82 -27.80 -3.92 -5.95
CA GLY A 82 -27.23 -4.97 -5.09
C GLY A 82 -26.11 -5.78 -5.75
N LYS A 83 -25.71 -5.47 -6.99
CA LYS A 83 -24.48 -6.02 -7.60
C LYS A 83 -23.28 -5.11 -7.32
N GLU A 84 -22.10 -5.65 -7.56
CA GLU A 84 -20.83 -4.91 -7.41
C GLU A 84 -20.51 -4.12 -8.69
N MET A 85 -19.72 -3.06 -8.54
CA MET A 85 -19.18 -2.24 -9.63
C MET A 85 -18.43 -3.08 -10.68
N LEU A 86 -17.88 -4.22 -10.29
CA LEU A 86 -17.27 -5.23 -11.15
C LEU A 86 -18.12 -5.57 -12.38
N THR A 87 -19.45 -5.60 -12.25
CA THR A 87 -20.37 -5.85 -13.39
C THR A 87 -20.33 -4.75 -14.46
N VAL A 88 -20.22 -3.48 -14.04
CA VAL A 88 -20.07 -2.32 -14.92
C VAL A 88 -18.67 -2.32 -15.53
N ILE A 89 -17.64 -2.61 -14.72
CA ILE A 89 -16.25 -2.70 -15.18
C ILE A 89 -16.13 -3.72 -16.32
N TRP A 90 -16.74 -4.90 -16.17
CA TRP A 90 -16.71 -5.92 -17.22
C TRP A 90 -17.45 -5.52 -18.50
N GLN A 91 -18.60 -4.85 -18.40
CA GLN A 91 -19.29 -4.35 -19.58
C GLN A 91 -18.44 -3.31 -20.32
N VAL A 92 -17.84 -2.38 -19.58
CA VAL A 92 -16.95 -1.35 -20.13
C VAL A 92 -15.70 -1.97 -20.77
N GLU A 93 -15.08 -2.95 -20.11
CA GLU A 93 -13.95 -3.71 -20.66
C GLU A 93 -14.34 -4.46 -21.94
N GLY A 94 -15.53 -5.07 -21.96
CA GLY A 94 -16.06 -5.78 -23.13
C GLY A 94 -16.29 -4.86 -24.33
N ILE A 95 -16.70 -3.60 -24.10
CA ILE A 95 -16.92 -2.61 -25.17
C ILE A 95 -15.60 -1.96 -25.60
N LEU A 96 -14.78 -1.51 -24.65
CA LEU A 96 -13.49 -0.86 -24.95
C LEU A 96 -12.47 -1.82 -25.54
N HIS A 97 -12.56 -3.10 -25.15
CA HIS A 97 -11.52 -4.09 -25.33
C HIS A 97 -10.14 -3.59 -24.84
N ILE A 98 -10.14 -2.91 -23.70
CA ILE A 98 -8.95 -2.51 -22.99
C ILE A 98 -9.06 -3.09 -21.58
N PRO A 99 -8.10 -3.89 -21.12
CA PRO A 99 -8.09 -4.43 -19.76
C PRO A 99 -8.31 -3.35 -18.71
N SER A 100 -9.14 -3.64 -17.71
CA SER A 100 -9.42 -2.74 -16.58
C SER A 100 -8.19 -2.39 -15.72
N GLU A 101 -7.07 -3.09 -15.89
CA GLU A 101 -5.79 -2.69 -15.27
C GLU A 101 -5.26 -1.34 -15.81
N HIS A 102 -5.63 -0.94 -17.04
CA HIS A 102 -5.17 0.28 -17.70
C HIS A 102 -6.07 1.51 -17.51
N TRP A 103 -7.19 1.36 -16.82
CA TRP A 103 -8.13 2.45 -16.56
C TRP A 103 -8.86 2.28 -15.25
N ARG A 104 -9.54 3.34 -14.80
CA ARG A 104 -10.37 3.34 -13.60
C ARG A 104 -11.70 4.03 -13.88
N LEU A 105 -12.70 3.70 -13.07
CA LEU A 105 -13.98 4.39 -13.05
C LEU A 105 -14.11 5.20 -11.77
N ALA A 106 -14.69 6.39 -11.90
CA ALA A 106 -15.08 7.21 -10.77
C ALA A 106 -16.42 7.88 -11.02
N LEU A 107 -17.19 8.09 -9.96
CA LEU A 107 -18.26 9.07 -9.93
C LEU A 107 -17.66 10.47 -9.81
N LYS A 108 -18.40 11.49 -10.23
CA LYS A 108 -17.98 12.89 -10.08
C LYS A 108 -17.58 13.26 -8.64
N THR A 109 -18.22 12.65 -7.66
CA THR A 109 -18.02 12.92 -6.24
C THR A 109 -17.14 11.90 -5.55
N ARG A 110 -16.87 10.75 -6.15
CA ARG A 110 -16.21 9.64 -5.46
C ARG A 110 -15.55 8.64 -6.41
N LEU A 111 -14.37 8.15 -6.06
CA LEU A 111 -13.70 7.01 -6.66
C LEU A 111 -14.52 5.74 -6.49
N CYS A 112 -14.45 4.83 -7.47
CA CYS A 112 -15.11 3.53 -7.42
C CYS A 112 -14.08 2.40 -7.35
N GLY A 113 -14.12 1.63 -6.27
CA GLY A 113 -13.46 0.34 -6.15
C GLY A 113 -14.21 -0.76 -6.91
N VAL A 114 -13.50 -1.82 -7.25
CA VAL A 114 -14.06 -3.00 -7.97
C VAL A 114 -15.26 -3.62 -7.23
N TYR A 115 -15.18 -3.70 -5.90
CA TYR A 115 -16.20 -4.28 -5.03
C TYR A 115 -17.15 -3.23 -4.45
N ASP A 116 -17.06 -1.97 -4.89
CA ASP A 116 -17.98 -0.96 -4.41
C ASP A 116 -19.39 -1.26 -4.92
N SER A 117 -20.37 -1.04 -4.06
CA SER A 117 -21.74 -0.94 -4.52
C SER A 117 -22.04 0.51 -4.94
N LEU A 118 -22.62 0.67 -6.14
CA LEU A 118 -23.23 1.96 -6.50
C LEU A 118 -24.46 2.24 -5.62
N THR A 119 -25.02 1.23 -4.93
CA THR A 119 -26.14 1.41 -4.02
C THR A 119 -25.82 2.18 -2.76
N GLY A 120 -24.56 2.23 -2.27
CA GLY A 120 -24.19 3.08 -1.12
C GLY A 120 -24.56 4.56 -1.30
N THR A 121 -24.57 5.02 -2.55
CA THR A 121 -25.05 6.35 -2.98
C THR A 121 -26.53 6.40 -3.37
N LEU A 122 -27.20 5.26 -3.49
CA LEU A 122 -28.60 5.09 -3.90
C LEU A 122 -29.47 4.49 -2.78
N TYR A 123 -28.97 4.42 -1.55
CA TYR A 123 -29.55 3.61 -0.47
C TYR A 123 -30.96 4.05 -0.06
N GLU A 124 -31.40 5.23 -0.51
CA GLU A 124 -32.77 5.72 -0.29
C GLU A 124 -33.63 5.79 -1.56
N VAL A 125 -33.10 5.46 -2.74
CA VAL A 125 -33.71 5.92 -4.00
C VAL A 125 -34.06 4.75 -4.90
N LYS A 126 -35.35 4.69 -5.25
CA LYS A 126 -35.90 4.01 -6.43
C LYS A 126 -34.94 4.16 -7.62
N VAL A 127 -34.92 3.20 -8.54
CA VAL A 127 -34.19 3.34 -9.83
C VAL A 127 -34.33 4.78 -10.33
N GLN A 128 -33.20 5.48 -10.42
CA GLN A 128 -33.21 6.88 -10.79
C GLN A 128 -33.63 6.98 -12.25
N ALA A 129 -34.55 7.89 -12.54
CA ALA A 129 -34.94 8.19 -13.92
C ALA A 129 -33.75 8.69 -14.76
N LYS A 130 -32.73 9.26 -14.12
CA LYS A 130 -31.50 9.71 -14.77
C LYS A 130 -30.42 8.62 -14.71
N PRO A 131 -29.66 8.42 -15.79
CA PRO A 131 -28.52 7.53 -15.77
C PRO A 131 -27.45 7.99 -14.78
N VAL A 132 -26.76 7.02 -14.16
CA VAL A 132 -25.60 7.27 -13.31
C VAL A 132 -24.42 7.61 -14.20
N GLU A 133 -23.80 8.77 -14.01
CA GLU A 133 -22.63 9.18 -14.79
C GLU A 133 -21.31 8.77 -14.12
N LEU A 134 -20.48 8.05 -14.87
CA LEU A 134 -19.12 7.66 -14.48
C LEU A 134 -18.09 8.31 -15.40
N LEU A 135 -16.90 8.52 -14.87
CA LEU A 135 -15.71 8.99 -15.58
C LEU A 135 -14.75 7.82 -15.80
N LEU A 136 -14.38 7.60 -17.05
CA LEU A 136 -13.29 6.71 -17.47
C LEU A 136 -11.98 7.48 -17.38
N ILE A 137 -11.11 7.04 -16.47
CA ILE A 137 -9.81 7.65 -16.20
C ILE A 137 -8.74 6.71 -16.71
N SER A 138 -7.96 7.14 -17.71
CA SER A 138 -6.79 6.39 -18.16
C SER A 138 -5.74 6.32 -17.06
N GLN A 139 -4.93 5.25 -17.03
CA GLN A 139 -3.86 5.12 -16.04
C GLN A 139 -2.84 6.27 -16.11
N ALA A 140 -2.62 6.85 -17.30
CA ALA A 140 -1.76 8.01 -17.48
C ALA A 140 -2.37 9.30 -16.90
N ALA A 141 -3.69 9.45 -16.95
CA ALA A 141 -4.40 10.61 -16.39
C ALA A 141 -4.61 10.53 -14.88
N LEU A 142 -4.30 9.38 -14.26
CA LEU A 142 -4.60 9.13 -12.85
C LEU A 142 -3.94 10.15 -11.89
N PRO A 143 -2.64 10.47 -11.99
CA PRO A 143 -2.03 11.45 -11.08
C PRO A 143 -2.72 12.82 -11.16
N ARG A 144 -3.06 13.26 -12.38
CA ARG A 144 -3.77 14.52 -12.61
C ARG A 144 -5.21 14.48 -12.06
N TYR A 145 -5.90 13.36 -12.22
CA TYR A 145 -7.23 13.17 -11.63
C TYR A 145 -7.15 13.30 -10.12
N LEU A 146 -6.25 12.56 -9.46
CA LEU A 146 -6.11 12.56 -8.01
C LEU A 146 -5.73 13.95 -7.46
N ALA A 147 -4.85 14.69 -8.13
CA ALA A 147 -4.47 16.06 -7.75
C ALA A 147 -5.64 17.07 -7.76
N GLN A 148 -6.73 16.78 -8.49
CA GLN A 148 -7.93 17.62 -8.52
C GLN A 148 -8.86 17.40 -7.31
N HIS A 149 -8.64 16.33 -6.53
CA HIS A 149 -9.49 15.99 -5.39
C HIS A 149 -8.84 16.36 -4.05
N GLU A 150 -9.60 17.03 -3.19
CA GLU A 150 -9.13 17.58 -1.91
C GLU A 150 -8.49 16.53 -1.00
N TYR A 151 -9.11 15.35 -0.86
CA TYR A 151 -8.65 14.29 0.04
C TYR A 151 -7.26 13.70 -0.33
N MET A 152 -6.76 13.94 -1.55
CA MET A 152 -5.40 13.54 -1.94
C MET A 152 -4.38 14.69 -1.81
N ARG A 153 -4.82 15.95 -1.91
CA ARG A 153 -3.94 17.12 -1.73
C ARG A 153 -3.35 17.17 -0.33
N ASP A 154 -4.08 16.69 0.66
CA ASP A 154 -3.60 16.69 2.04
C ASP A 154 -2.57 15.59 2.32
N TRP A 155 -2.50 14.55 1.48
CA TRP A 155 -1.51 13.48 1.63
C TRP A 155 -0.20 13.80 0.91
N LYS A 156 -0.30 14.20 -0.36
CA LYS A 156 0.86 14.46 -1.22
C LYS A 156 1.40 15.86 -0.99
N ARG A 157 2.70 15.95 -0.73
CA ARG A 157 3.39 17.22 -0.51
C ARG A 157 3.96 17.79 -1.80
N LEU A 158 4.34 16.92 -2.72
CA LEU A 158 4.95 17.30 -3.98
C LEU A 158 3.92 17.17 -5.10
N GLU A 159 3.72 18.26 -5.84
CA GLU A 159 2.96 18.19 -7.09
C GLU A 159 3.76 17.40 -8.13
N PRO A 160 3.14 16.54 -8.95
CA PRO A 160 3.83 15.88 -10.04
C PRO A 160 4.54 16.90 -10.93
N ALA A 161 5.79 16.65 -11.29
CA ALA A 161 6.48 17.51 -12.24
C ALA A 161 5.73 17.47 -13.59
N PRO A 162 5.75 18.57 -14.38
CA PRO A 162 5.23 18.52 -15.74
C PRO A 162 5.92 17.39 -16.50
N PRO A 163 5.17 16.65 -17.35
CA PRO A 163 5.75 15.56 -18.10
C PRO A 163 6.95 16.07 -18.91
N PRO A 164 8.05 15.30 -18.99
CA PRO A 164 9.25 15.74 -19.71
C PRO A 164 8.90 16.14 -21.15
N PRO A 165 9.55 17.17 -21.71
CA PRO A 165 9.29 17.61 -23.07
C PRO A 165 9.65 16.49 -24.07
N GLY A 166 8.69 16.15 -24.92
CA GLY A 166 8.75 14.99 -25.81
C GLY A 166 8.13 13.75 -25.15
N ASN A 167 7.50 12.88 -25.94
CA ASN A 167 6.99 11.59 -25.47
C ASN A 167 8.17 10.67 -25.08
N SER A 168 8.92 11.03 -24.04
CA SER A 168 10.02 10.22 -23.54
C SER A 168 9.44 8.86 -23.19
N LEU A 169 9.85 7.84 -23.94
CA LEU A 169 9.48 6.46 -23.70
C LEU A 169 10.30 5.87 -22.54
N ASP A 170 11.25 6.63 -21.97
CA ASP A 170 12.06 6.19 -20.84
C ASP A 170 11.20 6.04 -19.57
N PRO A 171 10.96 4.81 -19.09
CA PRO A 171 10.13 4.56 -17.92
C PRO A 171 10.74 5.14 -16.65
N LEU A 172 12.07 5.24 -16.57
CA LEU A 172 12.75 5.82 -15.41
C LEU A 172 12.49 7.33 -15.32
N ALA A 173 12.77 8.08 -16.39
CA ALA A 173 12.51 9.51 -16.41
C ALA A 173 11.03 9.84 -16.12
N GLN A 174 10.10 9.04 -16.64
CA GLN A 174 8.68 9.18 -16.30
C GLN A 174 8.42 8.96 -14.80
N ALA A 175 8.96 7.88 -14.22
CA ALA A 175 8.79 7.57 -12.81
C ALA A 175 9.40 8.66 -11.91
N GLN A 176 10.60 9.12 -12.25
CA GLN A 176 11.31 10.17 -11.54
C GLN A 176 10.55 11.50 -11.58
N ALA A 177 10.02 11.91 -12.75
CA ALA A 177 9.20 13.11 -12.86
C ALA A 177 7.87 13.00 -12.11
N THR A 178 7.27 11.80 -12.06
CA THR A 178 5.96 11.59 -11.43
C THR A 178 6.05 11.53 -9.91
N TRP A 179 7.07 10.88 -9.37
CA TRP A 179 7.19 10.57 -7.93
C TRP A 179 8.44 11.16 -7.26
N HIS A 180 9.12 12.09 -7.94
CA HIS A 180 10.28 12.84 -7.42
C HIS A 180 11.38 11.94 -6.89
N LEU A 181 11.75 10.91 -7.66
CA LEU A 181 12.61 9.87 -7.13
C LEU A 181 14.01 10.40 -6.72
N LEU A 182 14.42 10.16 -5.47
CA LEU A 182 15.77 10.33 -4.93
C LEU A 182 16.71 9.35 -5.61
N SER A 183 17.65 9.88 -6.41
CA SER A 183 18.79 9.17 -6.99
C SER A 183 18.45 7.79 -7.58
N PRO A 184 17.46 7.67 -8.48
CA PRO A 184 17.06 6.38 -9.01
C PRO A 184 18.17 5.78 -9.88
N VAL A 185 18.27 4.46 -9.89
CA VAL A 185 19.27 3.73 -10.66
C VAL A 185 18.63 3.13 -11.91
N GLN A 186 19.38 3.10 -13.02
CA GLN A 186 18.90 2.52 -14.25
C GLN A 186 18.62 1.03 -14.07
N ASP A 187 17.39 0.62 -14.39
CA ASP A 187 16.93 -0.75 -14.29
C ASP A 187 15.82 -1.05 -15.32
N GLU A 188 15.62 -2.32 -15.67
CA GLU A 188 14.57 -2.71 -16.62
C GLU A 188 13.17 -2.82 -15.99
N HIS A 189 13.08 -2.84 -14.66
CA HIS A 189 11.84 -3.07 -13.92
C HIS A 189 11.03 -1.80 -13.61
N TRP A 190 11.49 -0.62 -14.02
CA TRP A 190 10.76 0.66 -13.85
C TRP A 190 9.31 0.66 -14.37
N PRO A 191 8.96 -0.02 -15.48
CA PRO A 191 7.56 -0.17 -15.89
C PRO A 191 6.70 -0.88 -14.84
N ARG A 192 7.23 -1.93 -14.19
CA ARG A 192 6.53 -2.70 -13.16
C ARG A 192 6.36 -1.90 -11.89
N TYR A 193 7.44 -1.26 -11.44
CA TYR A 193 7.40 -0.31 -10.33
C TYR A 193 6.32 0.75 -10.56
N SER A 194 6.31 1.35 -11.75
CA SER A 194 5.34 2.39 -12.12
C SER A 194 3.89 1.90 -12.08
N ALA A 195 3.64 0.68 -12.54
CA ALA A 195 2.30 0.08 -12.51
C ALA A 195 1.85 -0.18 -11.06
N HIS A 196 2.72 -0.80 -10.25
CA HIS A 196 2.46 -1.08 -8.84
C HIS A 196 2.20 0.22 -8.06
N ARG A 197 3.05 1.23 -8.24
CA ARG A 197 2.94 2.54 -7.58
C ARG A 197 1.64 3.26 -7.88
N ARG A 198 1.15 3.22 -9.13
CA ARG A 198 -0.15 3.82 -9.49
C ARG A 198 -1.33 3.08 -8.87
N ASN A 199 -1.27 1.75 -8.82
CA ASN A 199 -2.29 0.97 -8.13
C ASN A 199 -2.32 1.35 -6.65
N ALA A 200 -1.14 1.52 -6.06
CA ALA A 200 -0.98 1.93 -4.68
C ALA A 200 -1.54 3.32 -4.38
N GLU A 201 -1.32 4.30 -5.26
CA GLU A 201 -1.91 5.63 -5.12
C GLU A 201 -3.44 5.61 -5.26
N TRP A 202 -3.97 4.73 -6.13
CA TRP A 202 -5.42 4.56 -6.28
C TRP A 202 -6.06 3.95 -5.03
N ASP A 203 -5.46 2.90 -4.47
CA ASP A 203 -5.99 2.23 -3.29
C ASP A 203 -5.92 3.17 -2.06
N LEU A 204 -4.85 3.95 -1.90
CA LEU A 204 -4.78 5.01 -0.89
C LEU A 204 -5.90 6.05 -1.06
N ALA A 205 -6.11 6.51 -2.28
CA ALA A 205 -7.15 7.50 -2.58
C ALA A 205 -8.55 6.98 -2.23
N LEU A 206 -8.83 5.71 -2.56
CA LEU A 206 -10.07 5.02 -2.17
C LEU A 206 -10.23 4.97 -0.65
N MET A 207 -9.16 4.66 0.08
CA MET A 207 -9.19 4.61 1.54
C MET A 207 -9.41 5.98 2.17
N ARG A 208 -8.65 7.00 1.74
CA ARG A 208 -8.82 8.39 2.20
C ARG A 208 -10.26 8.85 2.02
N GLN A 209 -10.84 8.58 0.86
CA GLN A 209 -12.24 8.89 0.61
C GLN A 209 -13.17 8.13 1.57
N ARG A 210 -12.99 6.82 1.77
CA ARG A 210 -13.82 6.04 2.70
C ARG A 210 -13.70 6.51 4.14
N GLU A 211 -12.50 6.85 4.57
CA GLU A 211 -12.23 7.35 5.90
C GLU A 211 -12.78 8.77 6.12
N SER A 212 -12.71 9.64 5.10
CA SER A 212 -13.34 10.97 5.14
C SER A 212 -14.88 10.92 5.28
N LEU A 213 -15.48 9.79 4.91
CA LEU A 213 -16.91 9.51 5.09
C LEU A 213 -17.23 8.87 6.45
N SER A 214 -16.21 8.46 7.22
CA SER A 214 -16.36 7.93 8.57
C SER A 214 -16.48 9.07 9.58
N LEU A 215 -17.48 9.02 10.46
CA LEU A 215 -17.82 10.09 11.40
C LEU A 215 -17.06 10.03 12.73
N THR A 216 -16.03 9.20 12.89
CA THR A 216 -15.41 8.93 14.21
C THR A 216 -13.90 9.07 14.25
N VAL A 217 -13.40 9.87 15.24
CA VAL A 217 -12.01 9.99 15.75
C VAL A 217 -11.01 10.45 14.67
N PRO A 218 -9.87 11.14 14.97
CA PRO A 218 -8.92 11.51 13.93
C PRO A 218 -8.63 10.33 13.00
N PRO A 219 -8.75 10.53 11.66
CA PRO A 219 -8.49 9.52 10.66
C PRO A 219 -7.21 8.76 10.98
N PHE A 220 -7.28 7.44 11.02
CA PHE A 220 -6.14 6.56 11.17
C PHE A 220 -5.01 6.88 10.18
N LEU A 221 -5.35 7.28 8.94
CA LEU A 221 -4.34 7.71 7.98
C LEU A 221 -3.62 9.00 8.43
N ASP A 222 -4.26 9.94 9.11
CA ASP A 222 -3.58 11.13 9.64
C ASP A 222 -2.55 10.75 10.71
N LYS A 223 -2.83 9.73 11.51
CA LYS A 223 -1.86 9.20 12.48
C LYS A 223 -0.62 8.61 11.80
N ILE A 224 -0.79 7.88 10.70
CA ILE A 224 0.34 7.40 9.89
C ILE A 224 1.15 8.60 9.40
N LYS A 225 0.48 9.61 8.84
CA LYS A 225 1.13 10.82 8.32
C LYS A 225 1.95 11.51 9.40
N ASP A 226 1.37 11.77 10.56
CA ASP A 226 2.02 12.47 11.68
C ASP A 226 3.21 11.66 12.24
N GLY A 227 3.05 10.34 12.38
CA GLY A 227 4.12 9.45 12.81
C GLY A 227 5.30 9.45 11.83
N VAL A 228 5.01 9.38 10.53
CA VAL A 228 6.01 9.45 9.46
C VAL A 228 6.75 10.80 9.52
N GLU A 229 6.03 11.91 9.64
CA GLU A 229 6.64 13.24 9.74
C GLU A 229 7.58 13.37 10.94
N THR A 230 7.15 12.84 12.07
CA THR A 230 7.94 12.89 13.30
C THR A 230 9.23 12.09 13.15
N VAL A 231 9.17 10.92 12.51
CA VAL A 231 10.37 10.14 12.22
C VAL A 231 11.30 10.87 11.23
N LEU A 232 10.75 11.42 10.15
CA LEU A 232 11.55 12.10 9.12
C LEU A 232 12.28 13.33 9.63
N LYS A 233 11.68 14.10 10.55
CA LYS A 233 12.32 15.26 11.20
C LYS A 233 13.58 14.89 12.01
N ARG A 234 13.78 13.62 12.36
CA ARG A 234 14.96 13.11 13.08
C ARG A 234 16.12 12.73 12.17
N THR A 235 15.84 12.60 10.88
CA THR A 235 16.84 12.28 9.85
C THR A 235 17.62 13.53 9.47
N SER A 236 18.73 13.36 8.74
CA SER A 236 19.49 14.48 8.15
C SER A 236 19.05 14.79 6.72
N LEU A 237 17.85 14.33 6.32
CA LEU A 237 17.27 14.63 5.02
C LEU A 237 16.82 16.09 4.96
N SER A 238 17.01 16.73 3.79
CA SER A 238 16.43 18.04 3.50
C SER A 238 14.89 17.98 3.47
N ALA A 239 14.23 19.13 3.54
CA ALA A 239 12.76 19.19 3.52
C ALA A 239 12.16 18.54 2.27
N ASP A 240 12.78 18.74 1.10
CA ASP A 240 12.36 18.13 -0.15
C ASP A 240 12.57 16.61 -0.12
N GLU A 241 13.72 16.13 0.35
CA GLU A 241 13.97 14.70 0.51
C GLU A 241 12.97 14.06 1.49
N GLN A 242 12.65 14.71 2.61
CA GLN A 242 11.62 14.26 3.54
C GLN A 242 10.24 14.22 2.88
N ALA A 243 9.91 15.20 2.03
CA ALA A 243 8.64 15.22 1.32
C ALA A 243 8.53 14.05 0.32
N VAL A 244 9.60 13.77 -0.43
CA VAL A 244 9.67 12.57 -1.28
C VAL A 244 9.47 11.31 -0.42
N VAL A 245 10.04 11.29 0.78
CA VAL A 245 9.89 10.13 1.68
C VAL A 245 8.51 9.90 2.22
N ALA A 246 7.88 10.96 2.70
CA ALA A 246 6.50 10.88 3.14
C ALA A 246 5.57 10.47 1.98
N ASP A 247 5.75 11.07 0.79
CA ASP A 247 4.90 10.76 -0.37
C ASP A 247 5.09 9.32 -0.86
N GLY A 248 6.26 8.71 -0.61
CA GLY A 248 6.63 7.32 -0.84
C GLY A 248 5.84 6.29 -0.02
N ILE A 249 5.23 6.71 1.10
CA ILE A 249 4.47 5.83 1.98
C ILE A 249 3.02 5.80 1.53
N LEU A 250 2.54 4.63 1.13
CA LEU A 250 1.22 4.45 0.55
C LEU A 250 0.50 3.29 1.25
N PRO A 251 -0.26 3.58 2.33
CA PRO A 251 -1.20 2.61 2.87
C PRO A 251 -2.02 2.00 1.74
N GLN A 252 -2.10 0.66 1.66
CA GLN A 252 -2.82 -0.05 0.62
C GLN A 252 -4.19 -0.60 1.04
N ALA A 253 -4.33 -0.91 2.31
CA ALA A 253 -5.55 -1.47 2.85
C ALA A 253 -5.75 -0.96 4.28
N LEU A 254 -7.00 -1.04 4.72
CA LEU A 254 -7.44 -0.85 6.08
C LEU A 254 -8.70 -1.69 6.20
N GLU A 255 -8.57 -2.86 6.81
CA GLU A 255 -9.70 -3.72 7.08
C GLU A 255 -10.08 -3.57 8.54
N VAL A 256 -11.35 -3.26 8.77
CA VAL A 256 -11.93 -3.13 10.11
C VAL A 256 -13.01 -4.19 10.19
N TRP A 257 -12.76 -5.24 10.96
CA TRP A 257 -13.69 -6.35 11.13
C TRP A 257 -14.47 -6.14 12.43
N ASP A 258 -15.78 -6.00 12.33
CA ASP A 258 -16.67 -6.14 13.48
C ASP A 258 -16.72 -7.62 13.86
N ASP A 259 -16.37 -7.95 15.10
CA ASP A 259 -16.42 -9.33 15.59
C ASP A 259 -17.85 -9.79 15.92
N GLY A 260 -18.85 -8.92 15.71
CA GLY A 260 -20.27 -9.23 15.88
C GLY A 260 -20.64 -9.47 17.33
N SER A 261 -19.79 -9.07 18.28
CA SER A 261 -20.14 -9.09 19.69
C SER A 261 -21.00 -7.86 20.00
N ASP A 262 -22.32 -8.06 20.02
CA ASP A 262 -23.37 -7.06 20.38
C ASP A 262 -23.25 -6.47 21.81
N GLY A 263 -22.10 -6.64 22.48
CA GLY A 263 -21.81 -6.02 23.75
C GLY A 263 -21.31 -4.60 23.55
N VAL A 264 -22.20 -3.61 23.64
CA VAL A 264 -21.84 -2.22 23.97
C VAL A 264 -21.27 -2.21 25.40
N TYR A 265 -20.05 -2.69 25.54
CA TYR A 265 -19.17 -2.20 26.58
C TYR A 265 -18.77 -0.81 26.13
N VAL A 266 -19.07 0.21 26.94
CA VAL A 266 -18.40 1.52 26.86
C VAL A 266 -16.97 1.33 27.34
N CYS A 267 -16.24 0.58 26.55
CA CYS A 267 -14.81 0.51 26.46
C CYS A 267 -14.59 0.70 24.95
N PRO A 268 -13.78 1.68 24.48
CA PRO A 268 -13.49 1.90 23.08
C PRO A 268 -12.62 0.73 22.60
N SER A 269 -13.29 -0.40 22.43
CA SER A 269 -12.75 -1.73 22.12
C SER A 269 -12.75 -1.83 20.60
N PHE A 270 -11.85 -1.08 19.99
CA PHE A 270 -11.53 -1.23 18.58
C PHE A 270 -10.45 -2.31 18.46
N THR A 271 -10.85 -3.57 18.53
CA THR A 271 -9.99 -4.72 18.24
C THR A 271 -10.17 -5.11 16.79
N PHE A 272 -9.34 -4.54 15.92
CA PHE A 272 -9.50 -4.65 14.47
C PHE A 272 -8.21 -5.14 13.81
N PRO A 273 -8.27 -6.09 12.86
CA PRO A 273 -7.12 -6.48 12.04
C PRO A 273 -6.76 -5.37 11.04
N VAL A 274 -6.01 -4.35 11.48
CA VAL A 274 -5.54 -3.29 10.57
C VAL A 274 -4.43 -3.81 9.67
N THR A 275 -4.80 -4.24 8.47
CA THR A 275 -3.89 -4.60 7.38
C THR A 275 -3.39 -3.33 6.70
N ILE A 276 -2.18 -2.84 6.98
CA ILE A 276 -1.57 -1.73 6.22
C ILE A 276 -0.41 -2.29 5.44
N CYS A 277 -0.48 -2.23 4.11
CA CYS A 277 0.66 -2.53 3.25
C CYS A 277 1.29 -1.27 2.67
N VAL A 278 2.62 -1.34 2.52
CA VAL A 278 3.54 -0.71 1.54
C VAL A 278 4.20 0.65 1.83
N LEU A 279 5.52 0.57 2.08
CA LEU A 279 6.55 1.57 1.78
C LEU A 279 7.12 1.29 0.38
N THR A 280 6.84 2.14 -0.61
CA THR A 280 7.54 2.04 -1.92
C THR A 280 8.69 3.04 -1.90
N PHE A 281 9.95 2.58 -1.88
CA PHE A 281 11.09 3.48 -1.71
C PHE A 281 12.23 3.33 -2.70
N LEU A 282 13.21 4.22 -2.51
CA LEU A 282 13.95 4.99 -3.48
C LEU A 282 15.45 4.68 -3.39
N GLN A 283 16.08 4.43 -4.54
CA GLN A 283 17.52 4.21 -4.73
C GLN A 283 18.02 2.80 -4.40
N THR A 284 18.70 2.18 -5.38
CA THR A 284 19.26 0.83 -5.29
C THR A 284 20.78 0.87 -5.45
N SER A 285 21.49 0.61 -4.36
CA SER A 285 22.88 0.13 -4.41
C SER A 285 23.03 -1.01 -3.43
N TYR A 286 22.21 -2.07 -3.55
CA TYR A 286 22.35 -3.22 -2.67
C TYR A 286 23.55 -4.07 -3.10
N MET A 287 24.65 -4.01 -2.34
CA MET A 287 25.72 -4.99 -2.46
C MET A 287 25.35 -6.24 -1.65
N HIS A 288 25.06 -7.34 -2.35
CA HIS A 288 25.02 -8.66 -1.74
C HIS A 288 26.37 -8.98 -1.07
N ARG A 289 26.50 -8.77 0.25
CA ARG A 289 27.51 -9.45 1.06
C ARG A 289 26.89 -10.70 1.67
N GLY A 290 27.22 -11.83 1.04
CA GLY A 290 27.26 -13.18 1.61
C GLY A 290 26.29 -13.52 2.75
N ALA A 291 25.05 -13.86 2.41
CA ALA A 291 24.29 -14.83 3.19
C ALA A 291 23.63 -15.79 2.20
N SER A 292 23.89 -17.08 2.40
CA SER A 292 23.51 -18.21 1.56
C SER A 292 22.01 -18.25 1.25
N TRP A 293 21.58 -17.78 0.08
CA TRP A 293 20.23 -17.99 -0.44
C TRP A 293 20.31 -18.42 -1.90
N MET A 294 19.83 -19.64 -2.16
CA MET A 294 19.89 -20.43 -3.42
C MET A 294 21.27 -20.93 -3.85
N ARG A 295 21.37 -22.26 -3.98
CA ARG A 295 22.51 -22.98 -4.56
C ARG A 295 22.70 -22.53 -6.01
N HIS A 296 23.69 -21.67 -6.25
CA HIS A 296 24.66 -21.75 -7.36
C HIS A 296 25.59 -20.52 -7.27
N PRO A 297 26.90 -20.70 -6.99
CA PRO A 297 27.83 -19.57 -6.98
C PRO A 297 28.21 -19.22 -8.41
N THR A 298 27.86 -18.01 -8.85
CA THR A 298 28.56 -17.36 -9.98
C THR A 298 29.20 -16.08 -9.46
N PRO A 299 30.51 -15.86 -9.67
CA PRO A 299 31.20 -14.71 -9.10
C PRO A 299 30.96 -13.44 -9.92
N ALA A 300 30.71 -12.34 -9.20
CA ALA A 300 31.09 -10.98 -9.53
C ALA A 300 30.71 -10.43 -10.92
N ARG A 301 29.44 -10.01 -11.12
CA ARG A 301 29.10 -8.81 -11.92
C ARG A 301 27.60 -8.50 -11.88
N ARG A 302 27.22 -7.50 -11.09
CA ARG A 302 26.31 -6.36 -11.42
C ARG A 302 25.99 -5.62 -10.12
N ARG A 303 26.35 -4.33 -10.07
CA ARG A 303 26.33 -3.46 -8.89
C ARG A 303 24.98 -2.78 -8.60
N ASN A 304 23.95 -3.09 -9.37
CA ASN A 304 22.66 -2.41 -9.27
C ASN A 304 21.58 -3.47 -9.08
N GLY A 305 20.98 -3.49 -7.89
CA GLY A 305 19.77 -4.29 -7.65
C GLY A 305 18.55 -3.62 -8.32
N PRO A 306 17.52 -4.41 -8.68
CA PRO A 306 16.27 -3.86 -9.17
C PRO A 306 15.62 -2.96 -8.12
N PRO A 307 14.75 -2.01 -8.53
CA PRO A 307 13.95 -1.23 -7.59
C PRO A 307 13.29 -2.18 -6.59
N SER A 308 13.29 -1.84 -5.30
CA SER A 308 12.75 -2.70 -4.25
C SER A 308 11.50 -2.06 -3.63
N THR A 309 10.55 -2.89 -3.24
CA THR A 309 9.36 -2.50 -2.48
C THR A 309 9.40 -3.17 -1.11
N LEU A 310 9.02 -2.44 -0.07
CA LEU A 310 8.81 -2.99 1.26
C LEU A 310 7.32 -3.04 1.56
N ASP A 311 6.78 -4.24 1.60
CA ASP A 311 5.48 -4.47 2.20
C ASP A 311 5.65 -4.61 3.71
N VAL A 312 4.81 -3.94 4.47
CA VAL A 312 4.64 -4.16 5.91
C VAL A 312 3.22 -4.68 6.09
N PHE A 313 2.94 -5.45 7.12
CA PHE A 313 1.61 -5.98 7.38
C PHE A 313 1.41 -6.05 8.88
N VAL A 314 0.39 -5.38 9.37
CA VAL A 314 -0.02 -5.50 10.78
C VAL A 314 -1.26 -6.39 10.83
N HIS A 315 -1.28 -7.26 11.82
CA HIS A 315 -2.37 -8.18 12.04
C HIS A 315 -2.69 -8.26 13.52
N TYR A 316 -3.98 -8.24 13.81
CA TYR A 316 -4.50 -8.44 15.16
C TYR A 316 -5.28 -9.76 15.18
N PRO A 317 -4.61 -10.92 15.37
CA PRO A 317 -5.24 -12.23 15.25
C PRO A 317 -6.31 -12.48 16.32
N SER A 318 -6.25 -11.76 17.43
CA SER A 318 -7.23 -11.78 18.50
C SER A 318 -7.24 -10.40 19.18
N PRO A 319 -8.26 -10.10 19.99
CA PRO A 319 -8.22 -8.97 20.90
C PRO A 319 -6.88 -8.94 21.63
N CYS A 320 -6.19 -7.81 21.53
CA CYS A 320 -4.92 -7.57 22.20
C CYS A 320 -3.70 -8.33 21.61
N ASN A 321 -3.80 -9.11 20.52
CA ASN A 321 -2.59 -9.64 19.87
C ASN A 321 -2.17 -8.74 18.74
N VAL A 322 -0.87 -8.45 18.61
CA VAL A 322 -0.31 -7.72 17.47
C VAL A 322 0.81 -8.54 16.85
N ARG A 323 0.75 -8.70 15.54
CA ARG A 323 1.81 -9.28 14.72
C ARG A 323 2.14 -8.30 13.61
N ILE A 324 3.41 -7.94 13.49
CA ILE A 324 3.92 -7.15 12.38
C ILE A 324 4.81 -8.03 11.52
N LEU A 325 4.46 -8.18 10.25
CA LEU A 325 5.24 -8.84 9.23
C LEU A 325 5.77 -7.81 8.24
N TYR A 326 6.87 -8.13 7.58
CA TYR A 326 7.38 -7.33 6.47
C TYR A 326 7.92 -8.23 5.36
N ARG A 327 8.03 -7.69 4.16
CA ARG A 327 8.60 -8.36 3.00
C ARG A 327 9.27 -7.35 2.10
N LEU A 328 10.56 -7.55 1.87
CA LEU A 328 11.28 -6.91 0.77
C LEU A 328 11.13 -7.75 -0.48
N HIS A 329 10.74 -7.13 -1.58
CA HIS A 329 10.68 -7.80 -2.86
C HIS A 329 10.91 -6.82 -4.01
N ASP A 330 11.42 -7.34 -5.12
CA ASP A 330 11.36 -6.63 -6.40
C ASP A 330 9.88 -6.33 -6.72
N PRO A 331 9.52 -5.21 -7.36
CA PRO A 331 8.14 -4.92 -7.72
C PRO A 331 7.59 -6.15 -8.42
N ALA A 332 6.60 -6.76 -7.76
CA ALA A 332 6.27 -8.17 -7.92
C ALA A 332 6.16 -8.55 -9.41
N PRO A 333 6.52 -9.79 -9.80
CA PRO A 333 6.24 -10.26 -11.14
C PRO A 333 4.77 -9.98 -11.47
N THR A 334 4.51 -9.63 -12.73
CA THR A 334 3.17 -9.35 -13.24
C THR A 334 2.23 -10.38 -12.63
N PRO A 335 1.23 -9.96 -11.85
CA PRO A 335 0.37 -10.91 -11.21
C PRO A 335 -0.16 -11.85 -12.30
N SER A 336 -0.10 -13.16 -12.07
CA SER A 336 -0.91 -14.03 -12.90
C SER A 336 -2.36 -13.51 -12.83
N PRO A 337 -3.21 -13.76 -13.82
CA PRO A 337 -4.63 -13.41 -13.73
C PRO A 337 -5.29 -13.86 -12.42
N GLU A 338 -4.73 -14.89 -11.76
CA GLU A 338 -5.13 -15.36 -10.44
C GLU A 338 -4.52 -14.55 -9.28
N SER A 339 -3.29 -14.02 -9.43
CA SER A 339 -2.61 -13.13 -8.47
C SER A 339 -3.00 -11.65 -8.58
N GLN A 340 -3.89 -11.28 -9.51
CA GLN A 340 -4.17 -9.89 -9.93
C GLN A 340 -4.79 -8.97 -8.89
N THR A 341 -5.01 -9.43 -7.68
CA THR A 341 -5.04 -8.50 -6.56
C THR A 341 -4.21 -9.07 -5.44
N PHE A 342 -3.10 -8.41 -5.14
CA PHE A 342 -2.49 -8.41 -3.81
C PHE A 342 -3.42 -7.79 -2.73
N ARG A 343 -4.72 -7.71 -3.00
CA ARG A 343 -5.73 -7.61 -1.95
C ARG A 343 -5.72 -8.95 -1.27
N ILE A 344 -5.43 -8.97 0.02
CA ILE A 344 -5.68 -10.12 0.88
C ILE A 344 -7.19 -10.40 0.74
N ARG A 345 -7.56 -11.31 -0.17
CA ARG A 345 -8.94 -11.48 -0.66
C ARG A 345 -9.85 -12.15 0.37
N SER A 346 -9.28 -12.66 1.46
CA SER A 346 -9.98 -13.49 2.43
C SER A 346 -9.23 -13.52 3.77
N ARG A 347 -10.01 -13.64 4.86
CA ARG A 347 -9.57 -13.95 6.23
C ARG A 347 -8.62 -15.15 6.33
N ASN A 348 -8.61 -16.02 5.31
CA ASN A 348 -7.75 -17.21 5.24
C ASN A 348 -6.44 -17.00 4.45
N THR A 349 -6.22 -15.80 3.90
CA THR A 349 -5.07 -15.48 3.02
C THR A 349 -4.12 -14.44 3.63
N HIS A 350 -4.19 -14.22 4.94
CA HIS A 350 -3.26 -13.31 5.60
C HIS A 350 -1.81 -13.78 5.39
N PRO A 351 -0.88 -12.84 5.16
CA PRO A 351 0.54 -13.14 5.16
C PRO A 351 0.95 -14.01 6.35
N GLN A 352 1.72 -15.05 6.07
CA GLN A 352 2.25 -15.96 7.08
C GLN A 352 3.76 -15.83 7.13
N HIS A 353 4.31 -15.87 8.34
CA HIS A 353 5.76 -15.88 8.52
C HIS A 353 6.39 -17.07 7.79
N GLY A 354 7.41 -16.80 6.97
CA GLY A 354 8.14 -17.81 6.19
C GLY A 354 7.50 -18.15 4.83
N VAL A 355 6.34 -17.59 4.50
CA VAL A 355 5.64 -17.82 3.22
C VAL A 355 5.81 -16.61 2.31
N ASP A 356 6.07 -16.84 1.02
CA ASP A 356 6.20 -15.79 -0.01
C ASP A 356 7.15 -14.63 0.36
N GLY A 357 8.21 -14.92 1.12
CA GLY A 357 9.19 -13.93 1.56
C GLY A 357 8.79 -13.08 2.77
N TRP A 358 7.60 -13.30 3.36
CA TRP A 358 7.18 -12.60 4.56
C TRP A 358 7.99 -13.02 5.78
N ARG A 359 8.50 -12.01 6.50
CA ARG A 359 9.34 -12.15 7.69
C ARG A 359 8.64 -11.52 8.89
N LEU A 360 8.91 -12.07 10.07
CA LEU A 360 8.38 -11.55 11.32
C LEU A 360 9.21 -10.34 11.75
N LEU A 361 8.57 -9.20 12.00
CA LEU A 361 9.19 -8.08 12.71
C LEU A 361 9.12 -8.36 14.22
N PHE A 362 7.90 -8.44 14.75
CA PHE A 362 7.61 -8.98 16.07
C PHE A 362 6.15 -9.46 16.17
N GLU A 363 5.90 -10.32 17.16
CA GLU A 363 4.58 -10.74 17.59
C GLU A 363 4.49 -10.59 19.11
N MET A 364 3.39 -10.02 19.57
CA MET A 364 3.11 -9.83 20.98
C MET A 364 1.66 -10.17 21.28
N ASP A 365 1.49 -11.11 22.22
CA ASP A 365 0.20 -11.43 22.81
C ASP A 365 -0.06 -10.51 24.02
N ILE A 366 -1.02 -9.59 23.92
CA ILE A 366 -1.45 -8.70 25.01
C ILE A 366 -2.77 -9.22 25.62
N SER A 367 -3.29 -10.37 25.18
CA SER A 367 -4.59 -10.92 25.61
C SER A 367 -4.60 -11.50 27.03
N GLN A 368 -3.44 -11.57 27.68
CA GLN A 368 -3.29 -12.03 29.05
C GLN A 368 -2.84 -10.86 29.95
N VAL A 369 -3.66 -9.80 30.05
CA VAL A 369 -3.62 -8.98 31.28
C VAL A 369 -3.83 -9.98 32.41
N PRO A 370 -2.93 -10.09 33.40
CA PRO A 370 -3.01 -11.14 34.40
C PRO A 370 -4.34 -11.01 35.14
N LYS A 371 -5.33 -11.81 34.78
CA LYS A 371 -6.32 -12.20 35.75
C LYS A 371 -5.49 -13.01 36.72
N ARG A 372 -5.24 -12.47 37.92
CA ARG A 372 -4.72 -13.26 39.05
C ARG A 372 -5.61 -14.50 39.15
N THR A 373 -5.21 -15.58 38.49
CA THR A 373 -5.91 -16.84 38.65
C THR A 373 -5.65 -17.21 40.10
N ARG A 374 -6.70 -17.57 40.83
CA ARG A 374 -6.63 -17.99 42.24
C ARG A 374 -5.65 -19.17 42.46
N ARG A 375 -5.10 -19.77 41.40
CA ARG A 375 -4.23 -20.93 41.37
C ARG A 375 -2.79 -20.66 40.90
N GLY A 376 -2.34 -19.40 40.90
CA GLY A 376 -0.90 -19.10 40.84
C GLY A 376 -0.15 -19.52 39.57
N GLY A 377 -0.84 -19.90 38.49
CA GLY A 377 -0.20 -20.10 37.19
C GLY A 377 0.20 -18.74 36.62
N LYS A 378 1.50 -18.53 36.40
CA LYS A 378 1.98 -17.42 35.57
C LYS A 378 1.54 -17.74 34.14
N ASP A 379 0.55 -17.05 33.60
CA ASP A 379 0.34 -17.05 32.15
C ASP A 379 1.61 -16.46 31.52
N VAL A 380 2.28 -17.27 30.69
CA VAL A 380 3.52 -16.89 30.01
C VAL A 380 3.14 -15.90 28.92
N GLU A 381 3.49 -14.63 29.11
CA GLU A 381 3.40 -13.61 28.06
C GLU A 381 4.21 -14.08 26.85
N ARG A 382 3.54 -14.47 25.76
CA ARG A 382 4.23 -14.87 24.53
C ARG A 382 4.62 -13.62 23.74
N ARG A 383 5.93 -13.35 23.70
CA ARG A 383 6.52 -12.32 22.85
C ARG A 383 7.58 -12.96 21.98
N THR A 384 7.51 -12.69 20.68
CA THR A 384 8.48 -13.19 19.71
C THR A 384 9.05 -12.00 18.96
N TRP A 385 10.36 -11.82 19.05
CA TRP A 385 11.09 -10.87 18.22
C TRP A 385 11.62 -11.61 16.99
N GLY A 386 11.34 -11.11 15.79
CA GLY A 386 11.74 -11.76 14.53
C GLY A 386 12.80 -11.01 13.74
N LEU A 387 12.92 -9.70 13.93
CA LEU A 387 13.85 -8.86 13.17
C LEU A 387 15.30 -9.06 13.62
N THR A 388 16.22 -9.43 12.73
CA THR A 388 17.65 -9.46 13.06
C THR A 388 18.37 -8.16 12.71
N SER A 389 19.61 -7.96 13.19
CA SER A 389 20.44 -6.82 12.77
C SER A 389 20.73 -6.82 11.27
N ALA A 390 20.95 -8.00 10.68
CA ALA A 390 21.17 -8.14 9.25
C ALA A 390 19.91 -7.78 8.45
N ASP A 391 18.73 -8.13 8.96
CA ASP A 391 17.46 -7.74 8.36
C ASP A 391 17.23 -6.24 8.44
N ALA A 392 17.45 -5.62 9.60
CA ALA A 392 17.27 -4.19 9.80
C ALA A 392 18.18 -3.38 8.86
N LEU A 393 19.46 -3.78 8.74
CA LEU A 393 20.39 -3.21 7.77
C LEU A 393 19.93 -3.47 6.32
N GLY A 394 19.45 -4.67 6.02
CA GLY A 394 18.94 -5.02 4.70
C GLY A 394 17.75 -4.17 4.27
N VAL A 395 16.79 -3.92 5.17
CA VAL A 395 15.67 -3.02 4.94
C VAL A 395 16.14 -1.58 4.79
N HIS A 396 17.05 -1.12 5.65
CA HIS A 396 17.66 0.21 5.51
C HIS A 396 18.28 0.42 4.13
N ASP A 397 19.18 -0.49 3.71
CA ASP A 397 19.91 -0.36 2.46
C ASP A 397 19.00 -0.52 1.23
N ALA A 398 17.93 -1.32 1.34
CA ALA A 398 16.93 -1.45 0.29
C ALA A 398 16.05 -0.18 0.16
N LEU A 399 15.80 0.53 1.26
CA LEU A 399 15.00 1.74 1.25
C LEU A 399 15.82 2.97 0.91
N PHE A 400 17.03 3.14 1.43
CA PHE A 400 17.78 4.40 1.36
C PHE A 400 19.13 4.28 0.64
N GLY A 401 19.50 3.08 0.20
CA GLY A 401 20.84 2.78 -0.29
C GLY A 401 21.86 2.67 0.83
N THR A 402 23.10 2.29 0.47
CA THR A 402 24.18 2.14 1.43
C THR A 402 24.72 3.50 1.90
N ALA A 403 25.23 3.53 3.14
CA ALA A 403 25.88 4.71 3.73
C ALA A 403 27.34 4.90 3.28
N GLU A 404 27.70 4.50 2.05
CA GLU A 404 29.10 4.54 1.58
C GLU A 404 29.63 5.95 1.35
N ALA A 405 28.77 6.89 0.94
CA ALA A 405 29.12 8.30 0.76
C ALA A 405 28.44 9.15 1.83
N ALA A 406 29.17 10.10 2.42
CA ALA A 406 28.67 10.94 3.52
C ALA A 406 27.38 11.72 3.15
N ASP A 407 27.23 12.09 1.88
CA ASP A 407 26.07 12.82 1.37
C ASP A 407 24.98 11.90 0.78
N SER A 408 25.13 10.57 0.84
CA SER A 408 24.09 9.65 0.35
C SER A 408 22.85 9.68 1.23
N VAL A 409 21.69 9.35 0.65
CA VAL A 409 20.42 9.24 1.40
C VAL A 409 20.57 8.22 2.54
N GLY A 410 21.22 7.09 2.28
CA GLY A 410 21.54 6.06 3.28
C GLY A 410 22.48 6.50 4.40
N ALA A 411 23.30 7.54 4.22
CA ALA A 411 24.07 8.13 5.31
C ALA A 411 23.25 9.14 6.14
N LYS A 412 22.24 9.77 5.53
CA LYS A 412 21.36 10.75 6.18
C LYS A 412 20.26 10.12 7.05
N VAL A 413 19.93 8.86 6.80
CA VAL A 413 18.93 8.09 7.55
C VAL A 413 19.66 7.01 8.33
N SER A 414 19.41 6.86 9.63
CA SER A 414 20.00 5.76 10.40
C SER A 414 19.17 4.48 10.25
N VAL A 415 19.77 3.31 10.48
CA VAL A 415 19.03 2.02 10.52
C VAL A 415 17.86 2.09 11.52
N LEU A 416 18.06 2.74 12.66
CA LEU A 416 17.01 2.95 13.66
C LEU A 416 15.87 3.83 13.12
N ASP A 417 16.18 4.97 12.50
CA ASP A 417 15.17 5.87 11.95
C ASP A 417 14.43 5.21 10.78
N ALA A 418 15.10 4.37 9.98
CA ALA A 418 14.46 3.54 8.96
C ALA A 418 13.44 2.56 9.56
N MET A 419 13.78 1.86 10.66
CA MET A 419 12.83 0.92 11.27
C MET A 419 11.68 1.63 12.00
N LEU A 420 11.94 2.80 12.59
CA LEU A 420 10.89 3.65 13.13
C LEU A 420 9.94 4.13 12.02
N LEU A 421 10.46 4.39 10.81
CA LEU A 421 9.63 4.73 9.66
C LEU A 421 8.76 3.55 9.21
N VAL A 422 9.30 2.33 9.24
CA VAL A 422 8.54 1.09 8.96
C VAL A 422 7.38 0.92 9.93
N LEU A 423 7.60 1.18 11.22
CA LEU A 423 6.56 1.15 12.24
C LEU A 423 5.54 2.27 12.07
N ALA A 424 6.00 3.50 11.83
CA ALA A 424 5.13 4.66 11.61
C ALA A 424 4.24 4.48 10.37
N ALA A 425 4.76 3.86 9.30
CA ALA A 425 4.01 3.56 8.08
C ALA A 425 2.81 2.64 8.32
N VAL A 426 2.79 1.92 9.45
CA VAL A 426 1.68 1.06 9.87
C VAL A 426 0.97 1.58 11.14
N GLY A 427 1.11 2.86 11.45
CA GLY A 427 0.42 3.53 12.55
C GLY A 427 1.06 3.32 13.92
N PHE A 428 2.22 2.68 14.01
CA PHE A 428 3.00 2.54 15.24
C PHE A 428 3.94 3.73 15.38
N HIS A 429 3.46 4.79 16.01
CA HIS A 429 4.29 5.95 16.30
C HIS A 429 5.14 5.70 17.55
N MET A 430 6.47 5.65 17.39
CA MET A 430 7.43 5.52 18.48
C MET A 430 8.49 6.62 18.41
N GLU A 431 8.69 7.33 19.52
CA GLU A 431 9.79 8.29 19.67
C GLU A 431 10.90 7.65 20.52
N LEU A 432 12.00 7.26 19.89
CA LEU A 432 13.20 6.76 20.59
C LEU A 432 14.28 7.83 20.59
N ARG A 433 14.69 8.40 21.73
CA ARG A 433 15.82 9.34 21.74
C ARG A 433 17.11 8.67 21.24
N LYS A 434 17.94 9.43 20.49
CA LYS A 434 19.31 9.02 20.16
C LYS A 434 20.15 9.14 21.45
N ALA A 435 21.09 8.22 21.64
CA ALA A 435 22.06 8.34 22.73
C ALA A 435 22.84 9.66 22.55
N GLY A 436 22.63 10.64 23.43
CA GLY A 436 23.43 11.86 23.43
C GLY A 436 24.87 11.56 23.84
N ALA A 437 25.84 12.26 23.25
CA ALA A 437 27.26 12.11 23.60
C ALA A 437 27.55 12.55 25.07
N ASP A 438 26.73 13.43 25.63
CA ASP A 438 26.96 14.07 26.93
C ASP A 438 25.95 13.70 28.02
N GLU A 439 24.91 12.92 27.70
CA GLU A 439 23.90 12.53 28.70
C GLU A 439 24.30 11.23 29.41
N GLY A 440 24.92 11.39 30.58
CA GLY A 440 25.23 10.30 31.50
C GLY A 440 23.99 9.53 31.95
N ALA A 441 23.61 8.50 31.20
CA ALA A 441 23.16 7.16 31.59
C ALA A 441 22.21 6.93 32.79
N ARG A 442 21.52 7.92 33.37
CA ARG A 442 20.74 7.70 34.62
C ARG A 442 19.34 8.28 34.69
N VAL A 443 18.88 8.98 33.68
CA VAL A 443 17.48 9.39 33.65
C VAL A 443 16.87 8.72 32.42
N TRP A 444 16.12 7.65 32.67
CA TRP A 444 14.94 7.37 31.85
C TRP A 444 14.09 8.63 32.00
N ASP A 445 14.35 9.63 31.17
CA ASP A 445 13.57 10.86 31.17
C ASP A 445 12.25 10.47 30.56
N GLU A 446 11.42 9.85 31.41
CA GLU A 446 10.14 9.19 31.13
C GLU A 446 9.91 9.14 29.64
N ASP A 447 10.56 8.15 29.00
CA ASP A 447 10.52 7.99 27.56
C ASP A 447 9.07 8.23 27.15
N ARG A 448 8.83 9.29 26.36
CA ARG A 448 7.54 9.53 25.71
C ARG A 448 7.35 8.46 24.63
N PHE A 449 7.42 7.20 25.02
CA PHE A 449 7.02 6.05 24.25
C PHE A 449 5.53 6.23 23.96
N ALA A 450 5.24 6.75 22.78
CA ALA A 450 3.91 6.86 22.21
C ALA A 450 2.86 7.42 23.19
N TYR A 451 2.66 8.74 23.19
CA TYR A 451 1.35 9.22 23.59
C TYR A 451 0.37 8.80 22.48
N TRP A 452 -0.26 7.64 22.64
CA TRP A 452 -1.52 7.35 22.00
C TRP A 452 -2.61 8.14 22.74
N GLU A 453 -3.03 9.29 22.20
CA GLU A 453 -4.20 10.08 22.70
C GLU A 453 -5.53 9.39 22.36
N GLY A 454 -5.49 8.16 21.85
CA GLY A 454 -6.68 7.34 21.77
C GLY A 454 -7.00 6.74 23.14
N PRO A 455 -8.29 6.60 23.48
CA PRO A 455 -8.66 5.97 24.73
C PRO A 455 -8.22 4.48 24.70
N ASN A 456 -7.46 4.07 25.71
CA ASN A 456 -7.35 2.68 26.21
C ASN A 456 -6.27 1.72 25.67
N TRP A 457 -5.28 2.14 24.88
CA TRP A 457 -4.17 1.26 24.49
C TRP A 457 -2.82 1.76 25.02
N LYS A 458 -2.50 1.43 26.27
CA LYS A 458 -1.10 1.41 26.71
C LYS A 458 -0.54 0.06 26.28
N LEU A 459 0.23 0.00 25.18
CA LEU A 459 1.17 -1.12 25.02
C LEU A 459 2.11 -1.04 26.23
N GLY A 460 1.82 -1.79 27.30
CA GLY A 460 2.55 -1.73 28.58
C GLY A 460 4.00 -2.21 28.49
N LYS A 461 4.55 -2.30 27.28
CA LYS A 461 5.81 -2.96 26.92
C LYS A 461 6.49 -2.29 25.71
N LEU A 462 6.20 -1.01 25.44
CA LEU A 462 6.95 -0.25 24.44
C LEU A 462 8.46 -0.23 24.74
N GLU A 463 8.85 -0.33 26.02
CA GLU A 463 10.25 -0.56 26.43
C GLU A 463 10.86 -1.83 25.84
N TRP A 464 10.09 -2.93 25.75
CA TRP A 464 10.56 -4.19 25.16
C TRP A 464 10.77 -4.05 23.65
N ILE A 465 9.82 -3.40 22.95
CA ILE A 465 9.95 -3.13 21.52
C ILE A 465 11.13 -2.18 21.27
N GLY A 466 11.21 -1.08 22.01
CA GLY A 466 12.29 -0.10 21.90
C GLY A 466 13.66 -0.67 22.20
N GLY A 467 13.79 -1.48 23.26
CA GLY A 467 15.03 -2.16 23.62
C GLY A 467 15.51 -3.15 22.56
N ASN A 468 14.62 -4.02 22.05
CA ASN A 468 14.98 -4.91 20.94
C ASN A 468 15.35 -4.12 19.69
N LEU A 469 14.58 -3.08 19.35
CA LEU A 469 14.81 -2.28 18.15
C LEU A 469 16.18 -1.59 18.19
N ARG A 470 16.53 -0.98 19.31
CA ARG A 470 17.86 -0.39 19.53
C ARG A 470 18.97 -1.42 19.41
N THR A 471 18.81 -2.59 20.05
CA THR A 471 19.78 -3.68 19.97
C THR A 471 20.01 -4.12 18.53
N VAL A 472 18.94 -4.41 17.77
CA VAL A 472 19.11 -4.89 16.39
C VAL A 472 19.64 -3.81 15.45
N CYS A 473 19.32 -2.53 15.71
CA CYS A 473 19.83 -1.41 14.94
C CYS A 473 21.24 -0.94 15.38
N GLY A 474 21.87 -1.62 16.34
CA GLY A 474 23.22 -1.27 16.82
C GLY A 474 23.31 0.02 17.63
N ALA A 475 22.21 0.46 18.25
CA ALA A 475 22.12 1.66 19.08
C ALA A 475 21.67 1.37 20.53
N PRO A 476 22.22 0.36 21.24
CA PRO A 476 21.76 0.01 22.59
C PRO A 476 22.09 1.09 23.61
N LEU A 477 21.15 1.35 24.53
CA LEU A 477 21.38 2.18 25.72
C LEU A 477 21.89 1.34 26.89
N ARG A 478 22.66 1.97 27.79
CA ARG A 478 23.21 1.32 29.01
C ARG A 478 22.14 0.70 29.92
N GLY A 479 20.88 1.12 29.76
CA GLY A 479 19.71 0.65 30.50
C GLY A 479 18.84 -0.39 29.77
N ASP A 480 19.14 -0.73 28.52
CA ASP A 480 18.32 -1.70 27.77
C ASP A 480 18.45 -3.08 28.45
N LYS A 481 17.41 -3.50 29.17
CA LYS A 481 17.41 -4.75 29.98
C LYS A 481 17.68 -6.00 29.14
N LEU A 482 17.29 -5.96 27.87
CA LEU A 482 17.52 -7.03 26.89
C LEU A 482 18.99 -7.17 26.46
N ALA A 483 19.80 -6.11 26.61
CA ALA A 483 21.24 -6.22 26.38
C ALA A 483 21.96 -7.01 27.48
N LYS A 484 21.27 -7.39 28.57
CA LYS A 484 21.87 -8.06 29.73
C LYS A 484 21.44 -9.51 29.92
N GLU A 485 20.34 -9.97 29.33
CA GLU A 485 19.81 -11.31 29.55
C GLU A 485 19.30 -11.94 28.26
N GLU A 486 20.22 -12.43 27.44
CA GLU A 486 20.00 -13.63 26.64
C GLU A 486 20.41 -14.83 27.53
N VAL A 487 19.69 -15.02 28.63
CA VAL A 487 19.74 -16.27 29.39
C VAL A 487 18.52 -17.04 28.97
N VAL A 488 18.74 -18.00 28.07
CA VAL A 488 17.85 -19.13 27.87
C VAL A 488 17.71 -19.80 29.24
N GLU A 489 16.61 -19.55 29.94
CA GLU A 489 16.16 -20.50 30.97
C GLU A 489 15.81 -21.78 30.21
N ASP A 490 16.75 -22.71 30.21
CA ASP A 490 16.56 -24.09 29.80
C ASP A 490 15.51 -24.67 30.76
N ASP A 491 14.31 -24.96 30.26
CA ASP A 491 13.21 -25.61 30.99
C ASP A 491 13.57 -27.09 31.26
N SER A 492 14.67 -27.31 31.96
CA SER A 492 15.04 -28.59 32.55
C SER A 492 14.92 -28.49 34.07
N ASP A 493 13.73 -28.76 34.58
CA ASP A 493 13.48 -29.40 35.88
C ASP A 493 12.16 -30.19 35.87
#